data_AF-A0A7R6VLD7-F1
#
_entry.id   AF-A0A7R6VLD7-F1
#
_cell.length_a   1.000
_cell.length_b   1.000
_cell.length_c   1.000
_cell.angle_alpha   90.00
_cell.angle_beta   90.00
_cell.angle_gamma   90.00
#
_symmetry.space_group_name_H-M   'P 1'
#
loop_
_entity.id
_entity.type
_entity.pdbx_description
1 polymer ?
#
loop_
_entity_poly.entity_id
_entity_poly.type
_entity_poly.pdbx_seq_one_letter_code
_entity_poly.pdbx_strand_id
1 'polypeptide(L)'
;MSQCKEFGKEYEAVDPKNLGIKKRITLCHKDGQWIVVLKRKSRVLQKDAKELVEAMKGKRVTIYIDAPLCSKAKKLFEDAGWRVNALM
;
A
#
# COMPACT_ATOMS: atom_id res chain seq x y z
N MET A 1 3.93 -12.30 -14.12
CA MET A 1 4.20 -13.02 -12.85
C MET A 1 3.56 -12.23 -11.73
N SER A 2 2.50 -12.76 -11.12
CA SER A 2 1.63 -12.03 -10.20
C SER A 2 2.35 -11.71 -8.89
N GLN A 3 2.62 -10.43 -8.65
CA GLN A 3 3.33 -9.90 -7.46
C GLN A 3 2.67 -10.26 -6.12
N CYS A 4 1.42 -10.73 -6.11
CA CYS A 4 0.73 -11.17 -4.90
C CYS A 4 1.09 -12.61 -4.46
N LYS A 5 1.77 -13.42 -5.30
CA LYS A 5 2.20 -14.78 -4.91
C LYS A 5 3.16 -14.78 -3.71
N GLU A 6 3.87 -13.68 -3.49
CA GLU A 6 4.79 -13.50 -2.34
C GLU A 6 4.03 -13.51 -0.99
N PHE A 7 2.73 -13.19 -0.95
CA PHE A 7 1.93 -13.14 0.28
C PHE A 7 1.09 -14.39 0.54
N GLY A 8 0.94 -15.27 -0.46
CA GLY A 8 0.16 -16.51 -0.38
C GLY A 8 -0.77 -16.69 -1.57
N LYS A 9 -1.18 -17.94 -1.85
CA LYS A 9 -2.05 -18.30 -3.00
C LYS A 9 -3.46 -17.68 -2.95
N GLU A 10 -3.87 -17.18 -1.79
CA GLU A 10 -5.21 -16.66 -1.53
C GLU A 10 -5.34 -15.14 -1.74
N TYR A 11 -4.23 -14.44 -2.02
CA TYR A 11 -4.27 -13.01 -2.27
C TYR A 11 -4.58 -12.72 -3.74
N GLU A 12 -5.72 -12.07 -3.98
CA GLU A 12 -6.15 -11.65 -5.30
C GLU A 12 -5.44 -10.37 -5.69
N ALA A 13 -4.84 -10.35 -6.89
CA ALA A 13 -4.23 -9.15 -7.43
C ALA A 13 -5.32 -8.19 -7.92
N VAL A 14 -5.35 -6.98 -7.36
CA VAL A 14 -6.29 -5.93 -7.75
C VAL A 14 -5.57 -4.87 -8.56
N ASP A 15 -6.14 -4.45 -9.68
CA ASP A 15 -5.55 -3.35 -10.44
C ASP A 15 -5.78 -2.01 -9.70
N PRO A 16 -4.72 -1.23 -9.40
CA PRO A 16 -4.85 0.05 -8.70
C PRO A 16 -5.69 1.08 -9.46
N LYS A 17 -5.84 0.94 -10.77
CA LYS A 17 -6.72 1.81 -11.57
C LYS A 17 -8.18 1.70 -11.16
N ASN A 18 -8.63 0.52 -10.70
CA ASN A 18 -10.00 0.30 -10.24
C ASN A 18 -10.33 1.10 -8.97
N LEU A 19 -9.31 1.57 -8.26
CA LEU A 19 -9.43 2.34 -7.02
C LEU A 19 -9.08 3.82 -7.23
N GLY A 20 -8.93 4.25 -8.48
CA GLY A 20 -8.52 5.63 -8.81
C GLY A 20 -7.04 5.91 -8.54
N ILE A 21 -6.24 4.90 -8.21
CA ILE A 21 -4.82 5.06 -7.91
C ILE A 21 -4.03 4.99 -9.22
N LYS A 22 -3.52 6.14 -9.68
CA LYS A 22 -2.73 6.25 -10.92
C LYS A 22 -1.27 5.80 -10.77
N LYS A 23 -0.83 5.46 -9.56
CA LYS A 23 0.57 5.10 -9.26
C LYS A 23 0.82 3.62 -9.54
N ARG A 24 2.02 3.29 -10.01
CA ARG A 24 2.48 1.90 -10.16
C ARG A 24 2.65 1.29 -8.77
N ILE A 25 1.58 0.71 -8.24
CA ILE A 25 1.56 0.05 -6.93
C ILE A 25 1.04 -1.39 -7.04
N THR A 26 1.63 -2.20 -6.19
CA THR A 26 1.15 -3.46 -5.63
C THR A 26 -0.20 -3.39 -4.96
N LEU A 27 -1.31 -3.90 -5.49
CA LEU A 27 -2.49 -4.12 -4.64
C LEU A 27 -2.86 -5.60 -4.64
N CYS A 28 -2.99 -6.13 -3.43
CA CYS A 28 -3.48 -7.46 -3.19
C CYS A 28 -4.64 -7.38 -2.19
N HIS A 29 -5.66 -8.21 -2.36
CA HIS A 29 -6.81 -8.25 -1.47
C HIS A 29 -7.06 -9.70 -1.01
N LYS A 30 -7.39 -9.87 0.27
CA LYS A 30 -7.79 -11.16 0.86
C LYS A 30 -8.74 -10.90 2.04
N ASP A 31 -9.91 -11.53 2.06
CA ASP A 31 -10.85 -11.53 3.20
C ASP A 31 -11.09 -10.15 3.86
N GLY A 32 -11.21 -9.09 3.05
CA GLY A 32 -11.43 -7.71 3.55
C GLY A 32 -10.17 -6.98 4.02
N GLN A 33 -9.00 -7.63 3.96
CA GLN A 33 -7.70 -7.02 4.18
C GLN A 33 -7.03 -6.67 2.85
N TRP A 34 -6.55 -5.43 2.77
CA TRP A 34 -5.82 -4.90 1.64
C TRP A 34 -4.33 -4.89 1.93
N ILE A 35 -3.52 -5.38 0.99
CA ILE A 35 -2.07 -5.29 1.03
C ILE A 35 -1.63 -4.36 -0.10
N VAL A 36 -0.90 -3.31 0.28
CA VAL A 36 -0.27 -2.38 -0.65
C VAL A 36 1.20 -2.65 -0.69
N VAL A 37 1.76 -2.88 -1.87
CA VAL A 37 3.19 -3.07 -2.05
C VAL A 37 3.76 -1.91 -2.86
N LEU A 38 4.63 -1.14 -2.22
CA LEU A 38 5.32 0.01 -2.78
C LEU A 38 6.79 -0.36 -3.04
N LYS A 39 7.06 -0.96 -4.20
CA LYS A 39 8.42 -1.22 -4.70
C LYS A 39 8.90 -0.03 -5.54
N ARG A 40 9.60 0.94 -4.94
CA ARG A 40 10.16 2.10 -5.66
C ARG A 40 11.43 2.63 -5.01
N LYS A 41 12.40 3.06 -5.82
CA LYS A 41 13.65 3.66 -5.31
C LYS A 41 13.46 5.04 -4.65
N SER A 42 12.39 5.75 -4.98
CA SER A 42 12.16 7.13 -4.52
C SER A 42 11.40 7.21 -3.20
N ARG A 43 11.79 8.18 -2.36
CA ARG A 43 11.16 8.41 -1.04
C ARG A 43 9.65 8.57 -1.14
N VAL A 44 8.89 7.90 -0.27
CA VAL A 44 7.43 8.11 -0.14
C VAL A 44 7.16 9.39 0.64
N LEU A 45 6.52 10.35 -0.04
CA LEU A 45 6.22 11.67 0.49
C LEU A 45 4.84 11.71 1.13
N GLN A 46 4.60 12.73 1.94
CA GLN A 46 3.30 12.95 2.59
C GLN A 46 2.14 13.03 1.59
N LYS A 47 2.34 13.67 0.43
CA LYS A 47 1.33 13.73 -0.64
C LYS A 47 0.95 12.33 -1.16
N ASP A 48 1.95 11.44 -1.29
CA ASP A 48 1.71 10.07 -1.74
C ASP A 48 0.87 9.30 -0.74
N ALA A 49 1.19 9.43 0.55
CA ALA A 49 0.46 8.79 1.62
C ALA A 49 -0.98 9.32 1.72
N LYS A 50 -1.17 10.64 1.62
CA LYS A 50 -2.49 11.27 1.68
C LYS A 50 -3.40 10.75 0.57
N GLU A 51 -2.94 10.76 -0.68
CA GLU A 51 -3.73 10.25 -1.83
C GLU A 51 -4.12 8.78 -1.63
N LEU A 52 -3.21 7.95 -1.10
CA LEU A 52 -3.47 6.54 -0.79
C LEU A 52 -4.53 6.37 0.29
N VAL A 53 -4.37 7.10 1.41
CA VAL A 53 -5.31 7.07 2.54
C VAL A 53 -6.70 7.52 2.12
N GLU A 54 -6.80 8.55 1.29
CA GLU A 54 -8.09 9.02 0.76
C GLU A 54 -8.73 7.98 -0.17
N ALA A 55 -7.95 7.38 -1.08
CA ALA A 55 -8.46 6.35 -2.01
C ALA A 55 -8.92 5.06 -1.32
N MET A 56 -8.38 4.74 -0.14
CA MET A 56 -8.72 3.52 0.60
C MET A 56 -9.28 3.80 2.00
N LYS A 57 -9.90 4.97 2.18
CA LYS A 57 -10.49 5.38 3.45
C LYS A 57 -11.48 4.32 3.96
N GLY A 58 -11.35 3.96 5.24
CA GLY A 58 -12.20 2.94 5.89
C GLY A 58 -11.82 1.49 5.59
N LYS A 59 -10.78 1.23 4.80
CA LYS A 59 -10.27 -0.13 4.53
C LYS A 59 -9.15 -0.49 5.49
N ARG A 60 -9.07 -1.77 5.87
CA ARG A 60 -7.94 -2.34 6.61
C ARG A 60 -6.78 -2.58 5.65
N VAL A 61 -5.75 -1.75 5.74
CA VAL A 61 -4.61 -1.79 4.82
C VAL A 61 -3.31 -2.12 5.56
N THR A 62 -2.52 -3.00 4.96
CA THR A 62 -1.13 -3.28 5.34
C THR A 62 -0.23 -2.84 4.20
N ILE A 63 0.72 -1.95 4.49
CA ILE A 63 1.68 -1.42 3.52
C ILE A 63 3.00 -2.17 3.68
N TYR A 64 3.51 -2.68 2.57
CA TYR A 64 4.88 -3.16 2.43
C TYR A 64 5.64 -2.19 1.55
N ILE A 65 6.70 -1.59 2.09
CA ILE A 65 7.43 -0.52 1.42
C ILE A 65 8.90 -0.88 1.28
N ASP A 66 9.40 -0.84 0.05
CA ASP A 66 10.81 -1.02 -0.29
C ASP A 66 11.39 0.34 -0.72
N ALA A 67 11.16 1.36 0.12
CA ALA A 67 11.51 2.74 -0.17
C ALA A 67 11.68 3.52 1.14
N PRO A 68 12.54 4.56 1.16
CA PRO A 68 12.61 5.44 2.32
C PRO A 68 11.27 6.14 2.54
N LEU A 69 10.73 6.04 3.75
CA LEU A 69 9.46 6.65 4.13
C LEU A 69 9.70 7.99 4.84
N CYS A 70 9.01 9.04 4.42
CA CYS A 70 9.01 10.29 5.19
C CYS A 70 8.27 10.09 6.52
N SER A 71 8.79 10.64 7.62
CA SER A 71 8.16 10.53 8.95
C SER A 71 6.70 11.00 8.97
N LYS A 72 6.37 12.03 8.18
CA LYS A 72 4.97 12.51 8.02
C LYS A 72 4.08 11.52 7.28
N ALA A 73 4.62 10.82 6.28
CA ALA A 73 3.90 9.79 5.54
C ALA A 73 3.60 8.58 6.43
N LYS A 74 4.59 8.15 7.25
CA LYS A 74 4.38 7.11 8.27
C LYS A 74 3.23 7.47 9.20
N LYS A 75 3.26 8.70 9.74
CA LYS A 75 2.24 9.18 10.67
C LYS A 75 0.84 9.19 10.06
N LEU A 76 0.69 9.54 8.78
CA LEU A 76 -0.60 9.46 8.09
C LEU A 76 -1.14 8.04 7.96
N PHE A 77 -0.27 7.07 7.68
CA PHE A 77 -0.68 5.67 7.62
C PHE A 77 -1.07 5.14 9.00
N GLU A 78 -0.30 5.49 10.04
CA GLU A 78 -0.61 5.10 11.42
C GLU A 78 -1.92 5.74 11.91
N ASP A 79 -2.17 7.02 11.59
CA ASP A 79 -3.41 7.74 11.91
C ASP A 79 -4.64 7.13 11.21
N ALA A 80 -4.45 6.61 9.99
CA ALA A 80 -5.47 5.85 9.27
C ALA A 80 -5.70 4.43 9.85
N GLY A 81 -4.95 4.02 10.87
CA GLY A 81 -5.01 2.68 11.47
C GLY A 81 -4.33 1.60 10.62
N TRP A 82 -3.43 1.99 9.71
CA TRP A 82 -2.75 1.07 8.79
C TRP A 82 -1.40 0.63 9.34
N ARG A 83 -1.01 -0.61 9.02
CA ARG A 83 0.31 -1.15 9.39
C ARG A 83 1.31 -0.89 8.28
N VAL A 84 2.50 -0.41 8.63
CA VAL A 84 3.58 -0.15 7.67
C VAL A 84 4.77 -1.03 7.99
N ASN A 85 5.09 -1.94 7.08
CA ASN A 85 6.24 -2.83 7.13
C ASN A 85 7.26 -2.42 6.08
N ALA A 86 8.51 -2.22 6.47
CA ALA A 86 9.60 -2.09 5.52
C ALA A 86 9.96 -3.48 4.97
N LEU A 87 9.96 -3.64 3.66
CA LEU A 87 10.67 -4.75 3.02
C LEU A 87 12.15 -4.39 3.12
N MET A 88 12.89 -5.20 3.87
CA MET A 88 14.32 -5.01 4.12
C MET A 88 15.13 -5.78 3.08
#